data_AF-A0A2N2DYR2-F1
#
_entry.id   AF-A0A2N2DYR2-F1
#
_cell.length_a   1.000
_cell.length_b   1.000
_cell.length_c   1.000
_cell.angle_alpha   90.00
_cell.angle_beta   90.00
_cell.angle_gamma   90.00
#
_symmetry.space_group_name_H-M   'P 1'
#
loop_
_entity.id
_entity.type
_entity.pdbx_description
1 polymer ?
#
loop_
_entity_poly.entity_id
_entity_poly.type
_entity_poly.pdbx_seq_one_letter_code
_entity_poly.pdbx_strand_id
1 'polypeptide(L)'
;MEQHYQWIANQLNVSVSQVKSTLELLEEGNTVPFIARYRKEATKGLDEEQIRAIFEHYQYQKNLAKRKEDVLRLIAQQGKMTDEIQKSVNSCTQLSEVEDIYRPYQQKRKTRASEAIANGLQGFADWMMSFPQQGDVKEKAIEFLNEKIETVIDAIAGAQHIIAEMVADDPEHRKLIRYTMLKQGMIVSKLKKGAVDEQQTYRMYYDFSERVSTIAPHRIMAINRAEDEKILNV
;
A
#
# COMPACT_ATOMS: atom_id res chain seq x y z
N MET A 1 5.18 -0.32 23.46
CA MET A 1 6.26 -1.31 23.69
C MET A 1 5.68 -2.63 24.20
N GLU A 2 5.09 -2.66 25.40
CA GLU A 2 4.61 -3.91 26.03
C GLU A 2 3.46 -4.61 25.28
N GLN A 3 2.53 -3.83 24.68
CA GLN A 3 1.48 -4.38 23.80
C GLN A 3 2.05 -5.11 22.57
N HIS A 4 3.19 -4.70 22.02
CA HIS A 4 3.77 -5.37 20.85
C HIS A 4 4.37 -6.72 21.23
N TYR A 5 4.95 -6.86 22.41
CA TYR A 5 5.53 -8.14 22.86
C TYR A 5 4.44 -9.18 23.09
N GLN A 6 3.30 -8.79 23.65
CA GLN A 6 2.14 -9.67 23.79
C GLN A 6 1.60 -10.12 22.42
N TRP A 7 1.54 -9.22 21.45
CA TRP A 7 1.09 -9.55 20.09
C TRP A 7 2.03 -10.56 19.42
N ILE A 8 3.35 -10.33 19.46
CA ILE A 8 4.37 -11.24 18.88
C ILE A 8 4.31 -12.60 19.57
N ALA A 9 4.22 -12.62 20.90
CA ALA A 9 4.10 -13.83 21.70
C ALA A 9 2.90 -14.68 21.25
N ASN A 10 1.74 -14.05 21.06
CA ASN A 10 0.52 -14.73 20.61
C ASN A 10 0.64 -15.23 19.16
N GLN A 11 1.25 -14.46 18.25
CA GLN A 11 1.42 -14.85 16.84
C GLN A 11 2.37 -16.03 16.66
N LEU A 12 3.44 -16.08 17.44
CA LEU A 12 4.49 -17.11 17.32
C LEU A 12 4.33 -18.26 18.32
N ASN A 13 3.26 -18.23 19.14
CA ASN A 13 3.00 -19.19 20.21
C ASN A 13 4.21 -19.36 21.16
N VAL A 14 4.83 -18.25 21.54
CA VAL A 14 5.95 -18.17 22.48
C VAL A 14 5.57 -17.29 23.67
N SER A 15 6.30 -17.37 24.78
CA SER A 15 6.04 -16.50 25.93
C SER A 15 6.58 -15.08 25.71
N VAL A 16 5.92 -14.07 26.32
CA VAL A 16 6.38 -12.67 26.33
C VAL A 16 7.81 -12.55 26.87
N SER A 17 8.16 -13.37 27.87
CA SER A 17 9.52 -13.44 28.42
C SER A 17 10.54 -13.85 27.37
N GLN A 18 10.22 -14.81 26.50
CA GLN A 18 11.12 -15.23 25.41
C GLN A 18 11.28 -14.14 24.36
N VAL A 19 10.19 -13.46 23.99
CA VAL A 19 10.24 -12.30 23.08
C VAL A 19 11.15 -11.22 23.65
N LYS A 20 10.92 -10.82 24.90
CA LYS A 20 11.71 -9.78 25.57
C LYS A 20 13.20 -10.11 25.60
N SER A 21 13.57 -11.29 26.12
CA SER A 21 14.98 -11.68 26.21
C SER A 21 15.66 -11.83 24.85
N THR A 22 14.91 -12.29 23.82
CA THR A 22 15.43 -12.37 22.46
C THR A 22 15.71 -10.99 21.87
N LEU A 23 14.79 -10.04 22.06
CA LEU A 23 14.95 -8.67 21.56
C LEU A 23 16.06 -7.90 22.29
N GLU A 24 16.21 -8.08 23.60
CA GLU A 24 17.31 -7.49 24.38
C GLU A 24 18.66 -7.96 23.82
N LEU A 25 18.82 -9.27 23.59
CA LEU A 25 20.05 -9.82 23.00
C LEU A 25 20.32 -9.28 21.58
N LEU A 26 19.28 -9.09 20.77
CA LEU A 26 19.42 -8.52 19.42
C LEU A 26 19.79 -7.02 19.47
N GLU A 27 19.26 -6.27 20.44
CA GLU A 27 19.60 -4.85 20.65
C GLU A 27 21.04 -4.68 21.17
N GLU A 28 21.58 -5.64 21.91
CA GLU A 28 23.00 -5.72 22.29
C GLU A 28 23.94 -6.03 21.10
N GLY A 29 23.39 -6.26 19.90
CA GLY A 29 24.15 -6.53 18.68
C GLY A 29 24.46 -8.00 18.44
N ASN A 30 23.87 -8.93 19.21
CA ASN A 30 24.03 -10.36 18.94
C ASN A 30 23.29 -10.76 17.65
N THR A 31 23.86 -11.68 16.88
CA THR A 31 23.23 -12.19 15.66
C THR A 31 22.27 -13.35 15.95
N VAL A 32 21.28 -13.57 15.10
CA VAL A 32 20.33 -14.70 15.23
C VAL A 32 21.06 -16.05 15.38
N PRO A 33 22.07 -16.41 14.56
CA PRO A 33 22.80 -17.67 14.73
C PRO A 33 23.58 -17.73 16.05
N PHE A 34 24.10 -16.60 16.54
CA PHE A 34 24.80 -16.53 17.82
C PHE A 34 23.84 -16.78 18.98
N ILE A 35 22.67 -16.15 18.97
CA ILE A 35 21.66 -16.34 20.02
C ILE A 35 21.17 -17.79 20.06
N ALA A 36 20.83 -18.35 18.89
CA ALA A 36 20.34 -19.73 18.76
C ALA A 36 21.37 -20.78 19.25
N ARG A 37 22.68 -20.48 19.14
CA ARG A 37 23.76 -21.39 19.55
C ARG A 37 24.21 -21.18 20.99
N TYR A 38 24.40 -19.94 21.42
CA TYR A 38 25.13 -19.59 22.66
C TYR A 38 24.25 -18.94 23.73
N ARG A 39 22.98 -18.62 23.43
CA ARG A 39 22.05 -17.95 24.36
C ARG A 39 20.72 -18.71 24.51
N LYS A 40 20.74 -20.04 24.37
CA LYS A 40 19.54 -20.89 24.51
C LYS A 40 18.88 -20.76 25.88
N GLU A 41 19.65 -20.69 26.95
CA GLU A 41 19.10 -20.54 28.31
C GLU A 41 18.32 -19.23 28.47
N ALA A 42 18.90 -18.12 27.97
CA ALA A 42 18.27 -16.80 28.02
C ALA A 42 16.98 -16.71 27.19
N THR A 43 16.92 -17.44 26.07
CA THR A 43 15.72 -17.52 25.21
C THR A 43 14.79 -18.68 25.57
N LYS A 44 15.07 -19.45 26.62
CA LYS A 44 14.32 -20.66 27.01
C LYS A 44 14.16 -21.66 25.85
N GLY A 45 15.23 -21.85 25.07
CA GLY A 45 15.34 -22.89 24.06
C GLY A 45 14.77 -22.54 22.68
N LEU A 46 14.60 -21.26 22.33
CA LEU A 46 14.19 -20.89 20.97
C LEU A 46 15.22 -21.32 19.93
N ASP A 47 14.73 -21.76 18.76
CA ASP A 47 15.56 -22.05 17.60
C ASP A 47 15.80 -20.83 16.70
N GLU A 48 16.61 -21.01 15.66
CA GLU A 48 16.99 -19.92 14.74
C GLU A 48 15.79 -19.35 13.98
N GLU A 49 14.83 -20.19 13.57
CA GLU A 49 13.64 -19.76 12.83
C GLU A 49 12.72 -18.92 13.72
N GLN A 50 12.51 -19.35 14.97
CA GLN A 50 11.71 -18.62 15.95
C GLN A 50 12.34 -17.28 16.32
N ILE A 51 13.65 -17.23 16.56
CA ILE A 51 14.37 -15.98 16.87
C ILE A 51 14.27 -15.02 15.69
N ARG A 52 14.42 -15.51 14.46
CA ARG A 52 14.28 -14.71 13.25
C ARG A 52 12.87 -14.16 13.10
N ALA A 53 11.85 -14.99 13.28
CA ALA A 53 10.46 -14.58 13.22
C ALA A 53 10.15 -13.49 14.26
N ILE A 54 10.60 -13.64 15.51
CA ILE A 54 10.46 -12.61 16.56
C ILE A 54 11.04 -11.28 16.10
N PHE A 55 12.26 -11.30 15.55
CA PHE A 55 12.94 -10.10 15.08
C PHE A 55 12.19 -9.44 13.92
N GLU A 56 11.79 -10.20 12.91
CA GLU A 56 11.06 -9.69 11.75
C GLU A 56 9.72 -9.05 12.16
N HIS A 57 8.95 -9.72 13.02
CA HIS A 57 7.70 -9.17 13.53
C HIS A 57 7.91 -7.90 14.37
N TYR A 58 8.96 -7.87 15.22
CA TYR A 58 9.29 -6.67 16.00
C TYR A 58 9.68 -5.50 15.10
N GLN A 59 10.54 -5.73 14.10
CA GLN A 59 10.93 -4.68 13.15
C GLN A 59 9.73 -4.16 12.37
N TYR A 60 8.84 -5.04 11.92
CA TYR A 60 7.61 -4.64 11.25
C TYR A 60 6.75 -3.75 12.15
N GLN A 61 6.51 -4.14 13.41
CA GLN A 61 5.71 -3.36 14.36
C GLN A 61 6.35 -2.01 14.68
N LYS A 62 7.68 -1.96 14.84
CA LYS A 62 8.43 -0.73 15.06
C LYS A 62 8.32 0.21 13.87
N ASN A 63 8.43 -0.31 12.65
CA ASN A 63 8.26 0.45 11.42
C ASN A 63 6.83 0.98 11.27
N LEU A 64 5.82 0.15 11.59
CA LEU A 64 4.43 0.57 11.59
C LEU A 64 4.17 1.71 12.58
N ALA A 65 4.65 1.58 13.83
CA ALA A 65 4.50 2.61 14.86
C ALA A 65 5.15 3.93 14.43
N LYS A 66 6.39 3.87 13.95
CA LYS A 66 7.10 5.04 13.41
C LYS A 66 6.33 5.69 12.26
N ARG A 67 5.80 4.89 11.34
CA ARG A 67 5.06 5.42 10.20
C ARG A 67 3.74 6.08 10.62
N LYS A 68 3.02 5.51 11.59
CA LYS A 68 1.82 6.15 12.16
C LYS A 68 2.15 7.52 12.74
N GLU A 69 3.22 7.63 13.53
CA GLU A 69 3.67 8.90 14.11
C GLU A 69 4.02 9.92 13.01
N ASP A 70 4.77 9.50 12.00
CA ASP A 70 5.15 10.35 10.87
C ASP A 70 3.91 10.86 10.12
N VAL A 71 2.94 9.98 9.82
CA VAL A 71 1.68 10.36 9.14
C VAL A 71 0.88 11.35 9.97
N LEU A 72 0.71 11.08 11.27
CA LEU A 72 -0.02 11.99 12.15
C LEU A 72 0.65 13.38 12.19
N ARG A 73 1.98 13.43 12.30
CA ARG A 73 2.73 14.68 12.26
C ARG A 73 2.52 15.42 10.93
N LEU A 74 2.60 14.71 9.80
CA LEU A 74 2.47 15.30 8.46
C LEU A 74 1.05 15.86 8.21
N ILE A 75 0.02 15.20 8.71
CA ILE A 75 -1.37 15.69 8.62
C ILE A 75 -1.59 16.89 9.54
N ALA A 76 -1.04 16.85 10.76
CA ALA A 76 -1.13 17.95 11.73
C ALA A 76 -0.45 19.23 11.21
N GLN A 77 0.71 19.09 10.55
CA GLN A 77 1.41 20.22 9.92
C GLN A 77 0.58 20.92 8.82
N GLN A 78 -0.39 20.23 8.23
CA GLN A 78 -1.31 20.80 7.23
C GLN A 78 -2.56 21.44 7.85
N GLY A 79 -2.72 21.37 9.19
CA GLY A 79 -3.92 21.85 9.88
C GLY A 79 -5.18 21.04 9.61
N LYS A 80 -5.04 19.82 9.04
CA LYS A 80 -6.17 18.94 8.66
C LYS A 80 -6.41 17.80 9.66
N MET A 81 -5.79 17.85 10.84
CA MET A 81 -5.92 16.80 11.84
C MET A 81 -7.30 16.84 12.49
N THR A 82 -7.94 15.68 12.61
CA THR A 82 -9.19 15.49 13.35
C THR A 82 -9.07 14.29 14.29
N ASP A 83 -9.89 14.24 15.33
CA ASP A 83 -9.93 13.11 16.27
C ASP A 83 -10.27 11.79 15.57
N GLU A 84 -11.08 11.84 14.51
CA GLU A 84 -11.44 10.69 13.68
C GLU A 84 -10.23 10.13 12.92
N ILE A 85 -9.42 11.00 12.32
CA ILE A 85 -8.17 10.61 11.64
C ILE A 85 -7.19 10.00 12.64
N GLN A 86 -7.02 10.65 13.80
CA GLN A 86 -6.11 10.15 14.83
C GLN A 86 -6.51 8.75 15.32
N LYS A 87 -7.80 8.52 15.59
CA LYS A 87 -8.32 7.20 15.97
C LYS A 87 -8.12 6.18 14.85
N SER A 88 -8.39 6.56 13.60
CA SER A 88 -8.26 5.68 12.43
C SER A 88 -6.81 5.25 12.18
N VAL A 89 -5.85 6.16 12.25
CA VAL A 89 -4.42 5.82 12.10
C VAL A 89 -3.93 4.94 13.26
N ASN A 90 -4.37 5.24 14.49
CA ASN A 90 -3.98 4.46 15.67
C ASN A 90 -4.51 3.02 15.61
N SER A 91 -5.70 2.80 15.04
CA SER A 91 -6.31 1.47 14.92
C SER A 91 -5.74 0.60 13.79
N CYS A 92 -4.99 1.18 12.84
CA CYS A 92 -4.38 0.41 11.74
C CYS A 92 -3.47 -0.72 12.26
N THR A 93 -3.59 -1.90 11.68
CA THR A 93 -2.73 -3.06 12.01
C THR A 93 -1.70 -3.33 10.92
N GLN A 94 -1.87 -2.71 9.74
CA GLN A 94 -1.00 -2.90 8.59
C GLN A 94 -0.49 -1.57 8.04
N LEU A 95 0.73 -1.59 7.48
CA LEU A 95 1.34 -0.39 6.89
C LEU A 95 0.50 0.18 5.75
N SER A 96 -0.12 -0.69 4.95
CA SER A 96 -0.98 -0.28 3.84
C SER A 96 -2.18 0.55 4.27
N GLU A 97 -2.79 0.23 5.42
CA GLU A 97 -3.93 0.97 5.95
C GLU A 97 -3.52 2.39 6.36
N VAL A 98 -2.33 2.53 6.95
CA VAL A 98 -1.74 3.83 7.30
C VAL A 98 -1.48 4.67 6.04
N GLU A 99 -0.96 4.04 4.98
CA GLU A 99 -0.74 4.73 3.70
C GLU A 99 -2.06 5.14 3.03
N ASP A 100 -3.08 4.28 3.06
CA ASP A 100 -4.39 4.59 2.49
C ASP A 100 -5.00 5.84 3.17
N ILE A 101 -4.89 5.96 4.51
CA ILE A 101 -5.34 7.16 5.23
C ILE A 101 -4.48 8.39 4.92
N TYR A 102 -3.16 8.24 4.76
CA TYR A 102 -2.27 9.37 4.52
C TYR A 102 -2.38 9.93 3.09
N ARG A 103 -2.81 9.11 2.13
CA ARG A 103 -2.82 9.44 0.69
C ARG A 103 -3.48 10.77 0.32
N PRO A 104 -4.67 11.15 0.85
CA PRO A 104 -5.30 12.44 0.56
C PRO A 104 -4.49 13.65 1.02
N TYR A 105 -3.54 13.44 1.95
CA TYR A 105 -2.70 14.46 2.55
C TYR A 105 -1.25 14.43 2.04
N GLN A 106 -0.90 13.46 1.19
CA GLN A 106 0.42 13.44 0.58
C GLN A 106 0.58 14.65 -0.35
N GLN A 107 1.74 15.32 -0.27
CA GLN A 107 2.09 16.33 -1.27
C GLN A 107 2.20 15.64 -2.63
N LYS A 108 1.19 15.82 -3.47
CA LYS A 108 1.16 15.22 -4.80
C LYS A 108 2.07 16.01 -5.74
N ARG A 109 2.76 15.29 -6.64
CA ARG A 109 3.31 15.89 -7.87
C ARG A 109 2.14 16.57 -8.62
N LYS A 110 2.41 17.58 -9.45
CA LYS A 110 1.37 18.17 -10.33
C LYS A 110 0.67 17.04 -11.10
N THR A 111 -0.55 16.70 -10.69
CA THR A 111 -1.43 15.75 -11.37
C THR A 111 -2.40 16.52 -12.26
N ARG A 112 -2.99 15.83 -13.24
CA ARG A 112 -4.05 16.43 -14.08
C ARG A 112 -5.23 16.92 -13.24
N ALA A 113 -5.55 16.24 -12.14
CA ALA A 113 -6.56 16.68 -11.18
C ALA A 113 -6.13 17.97 -10.46
N SER A 114 -4.90 18.04 -9.93
CA SER A 114 -4.41 19.24 -9.25
C SER A 114 -4.36 20.47 -10.17
N GLU A 115 -4.06 20.26 -11.45
CA GLU A 115 -4.09 21.31 -12.48
C GLU A 115 -5.52 21.74 -12.79
N ALA A 116 -6.45 20.79 -12.94
CA ALA A 116 -7.87 21.09 -13.10
C ALA A 116 -8.45 21.88 -11.92
N ILE A 117 -8.07 21.54 -10.67
CA ILE A 117 -8.45 22.28 -9.46
C ILE A 117 -7.89 23.71 -9.51
N ALA A 118 -6.60 23.86 -9.85
CA ALA A 118 -5.96 25.17 -9.98
C ALA A 118 -6.58 26.03 -11.08
N ASN A 119 -7.19 25.41 -12.09
CA ASN A 119 -7.93 26.08 -13.16
C ASN A 119 -9.42 26.29 -12.82
N GLY A 120 -9.86 26.02 -11.59
CA GLY A 120 -11.21 26.36 -11.10
C GLY A 120 -12.28 25.28 -11.30
N LEU A 121 -11.92 24.06 -11.70
CA LEU A 121 -12.91 23.00 -12.00
C LEU A 121 -13.45 22.25 -10.79
N GLN A 122 -13.00 22.56 -9.56
CA GLN A 122 -13.46 21.87 -8.35
C GLN A 122 -14.98 21.94 -8.19
N GLY A 123 -15.58 23.13 -8.33
CA GLY A 123 -17.03 23.29 -8.18
C GLY A 123 -17.83 22.53 -9.25
N PHE A 124 -17.27 22.33 -10.45
CA PHE A 124 -17.91 21.53 -11.48
C PHE A 124 -17.85 20.03 -11.16
N ALA A 125 -16.70 19.56 -10.70
CA ALA A 125 -16.54 18.18 -10.23
C ALA A 125 -17.47 17.86 -9.05
N ASP A 126 -17.57 18.75 -8.07
CA ASP A 126 -18.47 18.60 -6.93
C ASP A 126 -19.94 18.56 -7.37
N TRP A 127 -20.33 19.42 -8.31
CA TRP A 127 -21.68 19.39 -8.90
C TRP A 127 -21.96 18.05 -9.60
N MET A 128 -21.03 17.54 -10.42
CA MET A 128 -21.19 16.22 -11.05
C MET A 128 -21.32 15.09 -10.02
N MET A 129 -20.54 15.15 -8.93
CA MET A 129 -20.57 14.17 -7.84
C MET A 129 -21.82 14.26 -6.96
N SER A 130 -22.59 15.34 -7.04
CA SER A 130 -23.90 15.44 -6.38
C SER A 130 -25.00 14.62 -7.08
N PHE A 131 -24.69 14.00 -8.23
CA PHE A 131 -25.63 13.25 -9.07
C PHE A 131 -26.92 14.05 -9.35
N PRO A 132 -26.81 15.25 -9.96
CA PRO A 132 -27.96 16.13 -10.18
C PRO A 132 -28.96 15.45 -11.11
N GLN A 133 -30.24 15.47 -10.73
CA GLN A 133 -31.32 14.87 -11.53
C GLN A 133 -31.76 15.76 -12.70
N GLN A 134 -31.35 17.02 -12.71
CA GLN A 134 -31.70 18.03 -13.72
C GLN A 134 -30.46 18.83 -14.12
N GLY A 135 -30.45 19.30 -15.37
CA GLY A 135 -29.34 20.04 -15.97
C GLY A 135 -28.48 19.16 -16.87
N ASP A 136 -27.96 19.76 -17.94
CA ASP A 136 -27.04 19.08 -18.85
C ASP A 136 -25.58 19.36 -18.45
N VAL A 137 -24.75 18.32 -18.47
CA VAL A 137 -23.33 18.41 -18.08
C VAL A 137 -22.56 19.37 -18.98
N LYS A 138 -22.88 19.42 -20.28
CA LYS A 138 -22.23 20.32 -21.23
C LYS A 138 -22.67 21.76 -21.02
N GLU A 139 -23.95 21.98 -20.73
CA GLU A 139 -24.46 23.32 -20.40
C GLU A 139 -23.79 23.85 -19.13
N LYS A 140 -23.72 23.03 -18.09
CA LYS A 140 -23.05 23.41 -16.84
C LYS A 140 -21.56 23.67 -17.03
N ALA A 141 -20.88 22.91 -17.90
CA ALA A 141 -19.47 23.10 -18.20
C ALA A 141 -19.14 24.46 -18.82
N ILE A 142 -20.08 25.11 -19.53
CA ILE A 142 -19.88 26.44 -20.12
C ILE A 142 -19.57 27.48 -19.04
N GLU A 143 -20.17 27.34 -17.85
CA GLU A 143 -19.93 28.25 -16.71
C GLU A 143 -18.49 28.19 -16.18
N PHE A 144 -17.73 27.16 -16.54
CA PHE A 144 -16.37 26.92 -16.04
C PHE A 144 -15.27 27.14 -17.11
N LEU A 145 -15.63 27.65 -18.29
CA LEU A 145 -14.65 28.01 -19.32
C LEU A 145 -13.86 29.27 -18.91
N ASN A 146 -12.56 29.29 -19.22
CA ASN A 146 -11.66 30.40 -18.93
C ASN A 146 -10.44 30.40 -19.87
N GLU A 147 -9.48 31.31 -19.67
CA GLU A 147 -8.27 31.43 -20.51
C GLU A 147 -7.44 30.14 -20.62
N LYS A 148 -7.57 29.21 -19.66
CA LYS A 148 -6.86 27.92 -19.65
C LYS A 148 -7.74 26.73 -20.03
N ILE A 149 -9.06 26.92 -20.05
CA ILE A 149 -10.05 25.88 -20.35
C ILE A 149 -10.94 26.45 -21.45
N GLU A 150 -10.49 26.25 -22.69
CA GLU A 150 -11.09 26.88 -23.86
C GLU A 150 -12.33 26.12 -24.36
N THR A 151 -12.44 24.82 -24.07
CA THR A 151 -13.52 23.98 -24.58
C THR A 151 -14.29 23.27 -23.49
N VAL A 152 -15.58 23.01 -23.77
CA VAL A 152 -16.47 22.20 -22.91
C VAL A 152 -15.90 20.79 -22.69
N ILE A 153 -15.22 20.24 -23.70
CA ILE A 153 -14.61 18.91 -23.62
C ILE A 153 -13.48 18.93 -22.58
N ASP A 154 -12.64 19.95 -22.59
CA ASP A 154 -11.52 20.10 -21.64
C ASP A 154 -12.03 20.32 -20.21
N ALA A 155 -13.12 21.11 -20.05
CA ALA A 155 -13.77 21.30 -18.75
C ALA A 155 -14.27 19.96 -18.17
N ILE A 156 -14.95 19.16 -18.99
CA ILE A 156 -15.45 17.83 -18.59
C ILE A 156 -14.29 16.89 -18.28
N ALA A 157 -13.26 16.83 -19.13
CA ALA A 157 -12.10 15.98 -18.91
C ALA A 157 -11.35 16.36 -17.62
N GLY A 158 -11.18 17.65 -17.36
CA GLY A 158 -10.58 18.15 -16.13
C GLY A 158 -11.39 17.77 -14.88
N ALA A 159 -12.72 17.95 -14.91
CA ALA A 159 -13.59 17.51 -13.82
C ALA A 159 -13.54 15.98 -13.62
N GLN A 160 -13.52 15.20 -14.69
CA GLN A 160 -13.35 13.74 -14.63
C GLN A 160 -12.01 13.35 -14.00
N HIS A 161 -10.92 14.09 -14.26
CA HIS A 161 -9.64 13.84 -13.60
C HIS A 161 -9.71 14.08 -12.09
N ILE A 162 -10.41 15.14 -11.65
CA ILE A 162 -10.65 15.41 -10.22
C ILE A 162 -11.42 14.24 -9.60
N ILE A 163 -12.54 13.84 -10.20
CA ILE A 163 -13.39 12.76 -9.71
C ILE A 163 -12.63 11.43 -9.67
N ALA A 164 -11.87 11.11 -10.72
CA ALA A 164 -11.08 9.89 -10.77
C ALA A 164 -10.04 9.85 -9.65
N GLU A 165 -9.39 10.97 -9.34
CA GLU A 165 -8.45 11.06 -8.22
C GLU A 165 -9.15 10.92 -6.87
N MET A 166 -10.31 11.57 -6.68
CA MET A 166 -11.13 11.43 -5.47
C MET A 166 -11.53 9.97 -5.22
N VAL A 167 -12.05 9.27 -6.23
CA VAL A 167 -12.46 7.87 -6.11
C VAL A 167 -11.25 6.95 -5.89
N ALA A 168 -10.11 7.21 -6.56
CA ALA A 168 -8.91 6.38 -6.45
C ALA A 168 -8.20 6.49 -5.10
N ASP A 169 -8.38 7.61 -4.39
CA ASP A 169 -7.78 7.90 -3.08
C ASP A 169 -8.69 7.56 -1.91
N ASP A 170 -9.95 7.18 -2.15
CA ASP A 170 -10.87 6.76 -1.10
C ASP A 170 -10.39 5.44 -0.42
N PRO A 171 -10.12 5.44 0.90
CA PRO A 171 -9.58 4.27 1.59
C PRO A 171 -10.50 3.05 1.55
N GLU A 172 -11.81 3.24 1.62
CA GLU A 172 -12.78 2.14 1.65
C GLU A 172 -12.88 1.45 0.28
N HIS A 173 -12.92 2.23 -0.80
CA HIS A 173 -12.84 1.69 -2.16
C HIS A 173 -11.53 0.92 -2.38
N ARG A 174 -10.38 1.46 -1.95
CA ARG A 174 -9.09 0.78 -2.08
C ARG A 174 -9.04 -0.54 -1.31
N LYS A 175 -9.57 -0.55 -0.08
CA LYS A 175 -9.66 -1.75 0.75
C LYS A 175 -10.51 -2.83 0.08
N LEU A 176 -11.69 -2.46 -0.45
CA LEU A 176 -12.58 -3.37 -1.17
C LEU A 176 -11.93 -3.93 -2.43
N ILE A 177 -11.29 -3.08 -3.23
CA ILE A 177 -10.60 -3.49 -4.46
C ILE A 177 -9.45 -4.45 -4.14
N ARG A 178 -8.63 -4.12 -3.13
CA ARG A 178 -7.52 -4.98 -2.68
C ARG A 178 -8.03 -6.36 -2.24
N TYR A 179 -9.09 -6.38 -1.42
CA TYR A 179 -9.71 -7.63 -0.98
C TYR A 179 -10.21 -8.47 -2.16
N THR A 180 -10.93 -7.86 -3.09
CA THR A 180 -11.47 -8.54 -4.28
C THR A 180 -10.34 -9.07 -5.17
N MET A 181 -9.28 -8.28 -5.40
CA MET A 181 -8.12 -8.69 -6.18
C MET A 181 -7.36 -9.86 -5.53
N LEU A 182 -7.17 -9.84 -4.21
CA LEU A 182 -6.52 -10.97 -3.51
C LEU A 182 -7.34 -12.25 -3.60
N LYS A 183 -8.67 -12.16 -3.61
CA LYS A 183 -9.57 -13.32 -3.60
C LYS A 183 -9.81 -13.90 -5.00
N GLN A 184 -10.04 -13.04 -5.98
CA GLN A 184 -10.54 -13.39 -7.32
C GLN A 184 -9.60 -12.96 -8.45
N GLY A 185 -8.59 -12.14 -8.16
CA GLY A 185 -7.64 -11.67 -9.16
C GLY A 185 -6.85 -12.82 -9.78
N MET A 186 -6.46 -12.62 -11.03
CA MET A 186 -5.60 -13.51 -11.80
C MET A 186 -4.30 -12.78 -12.08
N ILE A 187 -3.17 -13.44 -11.81
CA ILE A 187 -1.88 -13.04 -12.38
C ILE A 187 -1.85 -13.58 -13.79
N VAL A 188 -1.48 -12.75 -14.75
CA VAL A 188 -1.38 -13.12 -16.17
C VAL A 188 -0.02 -12.66 -16.67
N SER A 189 0.83 -13.57 -17.11
CA SER A 189 2.12 -13.21 -17.69
C SER A 189 2.21 -13.60 -19.15
N LYS A 190 2.80 -12.71 -19.96
CA LYS A 190 3.02 -12.90 -21.40
C LYS A 190 4.45 -12.59 -21.79
N LEU A 191 4.99 -13.34 -22.76
CA LEU A 191 6.27 -13.01 -23.36
C LEU A 191 6.22 -11.63 -24.00
N LYS A 192 7.18 -10.78 -23.63
CA LYS A 192 7.32 -9.45 -24.20
C LYS A 192 7.78 -9.53 -25.65
N LYS A 193 7.20 -8.70 -26.52
CA LYS A 193 7.57 -8.67 -27.94
C LYS A 193 9.05 -8.33 -28.10
N GLY A 194 9.80 -9.21 -28.76
CA GLY A 194 11.23 -9.03 -29.02
C GLY A 194 12.15 -9.37 -27.85
N ALA A 195 11.63 -9.90 -26.74
CA ALA A 195 12.47 -10.43 -25.67
C ALA A 195 13.14 -11.73 -26.09
N VAL A 196 14.41 -11.90 -25.70
CA VAL A 196 15.20 -13.11 -25.94
C VAL A 196 15.52 -13.73 -24.58
N ASP A 197 15.01 -14.93 -24.37
CA ASP A 197 15.33 -15.79 -23.22
C ASP A 197 16.14 -16.98 -23.76
N GLU A 198 17.46 -16.80 -23.88
CA GLU A 198 18.37 -17.73 -24.55
C GLU A 198 18.32 -19.15 -23.96
N GLN A 199 18.08 -19.25 -22.65
CA GLN A 199 18.02 -20.52 -21.92
C GLN A 199 16.59 -21.05 -21.76
N GLN A 200 15.58 -20.31 -22.24
CA GLN A 200 14.15 -20.62 -22.07
C GLN A 200 13.76 -20.86 -20.60
N THR A 201 14.43 -20.18 -19.67
CA THR A 201 14.28 -20.36 -18.22
C THR A 201 12.84 -20.09 -17.79
N TYR A 202 12.16 -19.15 -18.45
CA TYR A 202 10.81 -18.72 -18.10
C TYR A 202 9.74 -19.23 -19.06
N ARG A 203 10.03 -20.26 -19.86
CA ARG A 203 9.12 -20.78 -20.91
C ARG A 203 7.72 -21.13 -20.40
N MET A 204 7.62 -21.65 -19.18
CA MET A 204 6.33 -21.97 -18.56
C MET A 204 5.47 -20.74 -18.21
N TYR A 205 6.04 -19.54 -18.27
CA TYR A 205 5.40 -18.27 -17.91
C TYR A 205 5.13 -17.37 -19.13
N TYR A 206 5.41 -17.82 -20.36
CA TYR A 206 5.20 -17.03 -21.59
C TYR A 206 3.72 -16.80 -21.94
N ASP A 207 2.85 -17.67 -21.47
CA ASP A 207 1.39 -17.52 -21.52
C ASP A 207 0.81 -18.25 -20.30
N PHE A 208 0.90 -17.57 -19.16
CA PHE A 208 0.55 -18.14 -17.87
C PHE A 208 -0.56 -17.33 -17.21
N SER A 209 -1.48 -18.05 -16.56
CA SER A 209 -2.55 -17.44 -15.78
C SER A 209 -2.87 -18.28 -14.56
N GLU A 210 -2.81 -17.67 -13.38
CA GLU A 210 -3.15 -18.34 -12.12
C GLU A 210 -3.82 -17.37 -11.15
N ARG A 211 -4.69 -17.88 -10.27
CA ARG A 211 -5.35 -17.06 -9.24
C ARG A 211 -4.33 -16.56 -8.22
N VAL A 212 -4.43 -15.28 -7.86
CA VAL A 212 -3.63 -14.66 -6.79
C VAL A 212 -3.76 -15.42 -5.47
N SER A 213 -4.94 -15.96 -5.18
CA SER A 213 -5.21 -16.69 -3.94
C SER A 213 -4.55 -18.07 -3.85
N THR A 214 -4.09 -18.65 -4.97
CA THR A 214 -3.54 -20.03 -5.00
C THR A 214 -2.12 -20.13 -5.51
N ILE A 215 -1.59 -19.07 -6.14
CA ILE A 215 -0.26 -19.09 -6.73
C ILE A 215 0.82 -19.36 -5.68
N ALA A 216 1.72 -20.29 -6.00
CA ALA A 216 2.81 -20.64 -5.11
C ALA A 216 3.89 -19.53 -5.05
N PRO A 217 4.50 -19.25 -3.88
CA PRO A 217 5.48 -18.15 -3.73
C PRO A 217 6.66 -18.23 -4.70
N HIS A 218 7.15 -19.44 -5.00
CA HIS A 218 8.26 -19.63 -5.95
C HIS A 218 7.90 -19.23 -7.39
N ARG A 219 6.62 -19.33 -7.79
CA ARG A 219 6.16 -18.87 -9.11
C ARG A 219 6.11 -17.35 -9.18
N ILE A 220 5.63 -16.70 -8.11
CA ILE A 220 5.65 -15.24 -8.00
C ILE A 220 7.10 -14.73 -8.13
N MET A 221 8.05 -15.35 -7.42
CA MET A 221 9.46 -14.97 -7.52
C MET A 221 10.03 -15.13 -8.93
N ALA A 222 9.68 -16.22 -9.63
CA ALA A 222 10.12 -16.44 -11.02
C ALA A 222 9.53 -15.41 -11.98
N ILE A 223 8.23 -15.10 -11.84
CA ILE A 223 7.51 -14.11 -12.65
C ILE A 223 8.10 -12.71 -12.43
N ASN A 224 8.27 -12.29 -11.17
CA ASN A 224 8.85 -10.98 -10.84
C ASN A 224 10.27 -10.84 -11.40
N ARG A 225 11.11 -11.89 -11.28
CA ARG A 225 12.46 -11.88 -11.87
C ARG A 225 12.42 -11.72 -13.38
N ALA A 226 11.53 -12.45 -14.05
CA ALA A 226 11.39 -12.38 -15.51
C ALA A 226 10.84 -11.02 -15.98
N GLU A 227 9.98 -10.38 -15.19
CA GLU A 227 9.52 -9.00 -15.43
C GLU A 227 10.66 -7.99 -15.26
N ASP A 228 11.46 -8.11 -14.19
CA ASP A 228 12.63 -7.27 -13.94
C ASP A 228 13.69 -7.40 -15.06
N GLU A 229 13.88 -8.61 -15.57
CA GLU A 229 14.74 -8.92 -16.73
C GLU A 229 14.10 -8.51 -18.07
N LYS A 230 12.89 -7.93 -18.04
CA LYS A 230 12.12 -7.46 -19.20
C LYS A 230 11.77 -8.55 -20.21
N ILE A 231 11.71 -9.81 -19.78
CA ILE A 231 11.34 -10.97 -20.60
C ILE A 231 9.81 -11.11 -20.64
N LEU A 232 9.15 -10.92 -19.51
CA LEU A 232 7.69 -10.99 -19.39
C LEU A 232 7.07 -9.60 -19.23
N ASN A 233 5.81 -9.50 -19.61
CA ASN A 233 4.86 -8.50 -19.11
C ASN A 233 3.87 -9.22 -18.20
N VAL A 234 3.56 -8.64 -17.03
CA VAL A 234 2.71 -9.21 -15.98
C VAL A 234 1.56 -8.24 -15.66
#